data_AF-A0A443IAP2-F1
#
_entry.id   AF-A0A443IAP2-F1
#
_cell.length_a   1.000
_cell.length_b   1.000
_cell.length_c   1.000
_cell.angle_alpha   90.00
_cell.angle_beta   90.00
_cell.angle_gamma   90.00
#
_symmetry.space_group_name_H-M   'P 1'
#
loop_
_entity.id
_entity.type
_entity.pdbx_description
1 polymer ?
#
loop_
_entity_poly.entity_id
_entity_poly.type
_entity_poly.pdbx_seq_one_letter_code
_entity_poly.pdbx_strand_id
1 'polypeptide(L)'
;MGEFSKYVGEVGEEIVNDFLKLFGWKNLCSNKQLDCCVGEHAKKTHGIDALYVYNSMLQKQSLVSVVVSAKYSSVPYDKVKTTFRSHFKDLAHTIECYSKSQFKRAITRQFPGSSRKEDIGVLFYLNNDESDSNDNIKSQIINHRIDTTLKFSAIHLIDNARAKFLYNSINFIKKKHGEITFFCLNTTLNVSSSTRHSKIMPVEYITSPIIPISVPDDNGKCQRSCHP
;
A
#
# COMPACT_ATOMS: atom_id res chain seq x y z
N MET A 1 1.73 -25.91 16.95
CA MET A 1 1.11 -24.56 16.97
C MET A 1 1.92 -23.49 16.23
N GLY A 2 3.26 -23.50 16.28
CA GLY A 2 4.07 -22.52 15.55
C GLY A 2 4.05 -22.66 14.01
N GLU A 3 4.03 -23.89 13.50
CA GLU A 3 4.07 -24.16 12.05
C GLU A 3 2.80 -23.69 11.33
N PHE A 4 1.62 -23.92 11.91
CA PHE A 4 0.37 -23.43 11.32
C PHE A 4 0.32 -21.90 11.26
N SER A 5 0.74 -21.22 12.33
CA SER A 5 0.83 -19.75 12.35
C SER A 5 1.79 -19.21 11.28
N LYS A 6 2.94 -19.88 11.11
CA LYS A 6 3.91 -19.54 10.07
C LYS A 6 3.32 -19.73 8.67
N TYR A 7 2.66 -20.86 8.42
CA TYR A 7 2.01 -21.16 7.14
C TYR A 7 0.92 -20.13 6.79
N VAL A 8 0.07 -19.77 7.76
CA VAL A 8 -0.94 -18.71 7.58
C VAL A 8 -0.27 -17.38 7.23
N GLY A 9 0.85 -17.05 7.88
CA GLY A 9 1.66 -15.88 7.52
C GLY A 9 2.18 -15.92 6.08
N GLU A 10 2.78 -17.04 5.66
CA GLU A 10 3.32 -17.24 4.31
C GLU A 10 2.24 -17.09 3.22
N VAL A 11 1.04 -17.65 3.44
CA VAL A 11 -0.11 -17.47 2.54
C VAL A 11 -0.52 -16.00 2.44
N GLY A 12 -0.56 -15.30 3.58
CA GLY A 12 -0.87 -13.87 3.61
C GLY A 12 0.15 -13.03 2.82
N GLU A 13 1.43 -13.36 2.94
CA GLU A 13 2.51 -12.70 2.21
C GLU A 13 2.43 -12.97 0.69
N GLU A 14 2.05 -14.18 0.28
CA GLU A 14 1.83 -14.52 -1.13
C GLU A 14 0.69 -13.69 -1.75
N ILE A 15 -0.45 -13.61 -1.06
CA ILE A 15 -1.59 -12.77 -1.48
C ILE A 15 -1.15 -11.31 -1.63
N VAL A 16 -0.43 -10.77 -0.65
CA VAL A 16 0.07 -9.39 -0.71
C VAL A 16 1.03 -9.22 -1.88
N ASN A 17 1.95 -10.15 -2.12
CA ASN A 17 2.87 -10.08 -3.26
C ASN A 17 2.14 -10.03 -4.60
N ASP A 18 1.02 -10.75 -4.76
CA ASP A 18 0.20 -10.68 -5.96
C ASP A 18 -0.50 -9.32 -6.13
N PHE A 19 -0.95 -8.70 -5.04
CA PHE A 19 -1.41 -7.31 -5.08
C PHE A 19 -0.30 -6.33 -5.46
N LEU A 20 0.91 -6.49 -4.92
CA LEU A 20 2.04 -5.64 -5.29
C LEU A 20 2.33 -5.74 -6.80
N LYS A 21 2.34 -6.95 -7.36
CA LYS A 21 2.46 -7.17 -8.82
C LYS A 21 1.30 -6.53 -9.58
N LEU A 22 0.07 -6.67 -9.08
CA LEU A 22 -1.12 -6.08 -9.69
C LEU A 22 -1.00 -4.55 -9.81
N PHE A 23 -0.43 -3.90 -8.80
CA PHE A 23 -0.18 -2.46 -8.73
C PHE A 23 1.07 -2.00 -9.52
N GLY A 24 1.87 -2.94 -10.05
CA GLY A 24 3.15 -2.64 -10.67
C GLY A 24 4.25 -2.26 -9.67
N TRP A 25 4.10 -2.63 -8.40
CA TRP A 25 5.08 -2.38 -7.34
C TRP A 25 6.07 -3.54 -7.27
N LYS A 26 7.29 -3.31 -7.79
CA LYS A 26 8.37 -4.29 -7.71
C LYS A 26 8.93 -4.30 -6.29
N ASN A 27 8.64 -5.35 -5.53
CA ASN A 27 9.12 -5.50 -4.15
C ASN A 27 10.66 -5.40 -4.10
N LEU A 28 11.17 -4.43 -3.36
CA LEU A 28 12.61 -4.16 -3.18
C LEU A 28 13.20 -4.92 -2.00
N CYS A 29 12.37 -5.36 -1.05
CA CYS A 29 12.79 -6.27 0.00
C CYS A 29 11.61 -7.05 0.58
N SER A 30 11.75 -8.36 0.71
CA SER A 30 10.78 -9.22 1.37
C SER A 30 11.27 -9.55 2.78
N ASN A 31 10.40 -9.38 3.78
CA ASN A 31 10.63 -9.77 5.18
C ASN A 31 11.91 -9.19 5.80
N LYS A 32 12.12 -7.89 5.60
CA LYS A 32 13.28 -7.19 6.15
C LYS A 32 13.03 -6.85 7.62
N GLN A 33 13.93 -7.28 8.50
CA GLN A 33 13.98 -6.75 9.86
C GLN A 33 14.81 -5.47 9.90
N LEU A 34 14.26 -4.45 10.56
CA LEU A 34 14.87 -3.16 10.76
C LEU A 34 15.15 -2.94 12.25
N ASP A 35 16.36 -2.51 12.59
CA ASP A 35 16.70 -2.18 13.97
C ASP A 35 15.87 -0.99 14.46
N CYS A 36 15.34 -1.12 15.66
CA CYS A 36 14.63 -0.06 16.32
C CYS A 36 15.61 1.03 16.78
N CYS A 37 15.42 2.25 16.31
CA CYS A 37 16.24 3.40 16.67
C CYS A 37 15.52 4.37 17.62
N VAL A 38 14.40 3.96 18.24
CA VAL A 38 13.58 4.78 19.14
C VAL A 38 13.28 4.00 20.41
N GLY A 39 13.78 4.47 21.55
CA GLY A 39 13.64 3.77 22.83
C GLY A 39 12.18 3.56 23.28
N GLU A 40 11.30 4.52 22.96
CA GLU A 40 9.87 4.49 23.31
C GLU A 40 9.09 3.35 22.66
N HIS A 41 9.59 2.76 21.55
CA HIS A 41 8.90 1.66 20.87
C HIS A 41 8.93 0.35 21.67
N ALA A 42 9.80 0.23 22.69
CA ALA A 42 9.98 -0.97 23.51
C ALA A 42 10.19 -2.28 22.71
N LYS A 43 10.76 -2.16 21.50
CA LYS A 43 11.10 -3.28 20.61
C LYS A 43 12.55 -3.16 20.16
N LYS A 44 13.18 -4.31 19.89
CA LYS A 44 14.54 -4.36 19.31
C LYS A 44 14.52 -4.18 17.80
N THR A 45 13.53 -4.78 17.12
CA THR A 45 13.40 -4.74 15.66
C THR A 45 11.95 -4.53 15.24
N HIS A 46 11.78 -4.04 14.02
CA HIS A 46 10.51 -3.86 13.31
C HIS A 46 10.54 -4.63 11.99
N GLY A 47 9.42 -5.24 11.60
CA GLY A 47 9.32 -6.02 10.37
C GLY A 47 8.76 -5.20 9.22
N ILE A 48 9.39 -5.29 8.05
CA ILE A 48 8.88 -4.77 6.78
C ILE A 48 8.64 -5.96 5.86
N ASP A 49 7.37 -6.25 5.59
CA ASP A 49 6.97 -7.42 4.80
C ASP A 49 7.25 -7.16 3.30
N ALA A 50 6.99 -5.93 2.84
CA ALA A 50 7.43 -5.45 1.53
C ALA A 50 7.79 -3.95 1.53
N LEU A 51 8.68 -3.57 0.62
CA LEU A 51 9.06 -2.18 0.39
C LEU A 51 9.04 -1.87 -1.10
N TYR A 52 8.45 -0.74 -1.46
CA TYR A 52 8.50 -0.23 -2.83
C TYR A 52 8.88 1.25 -2.84
N VAL A 53 9.73 1.66 -3.79
CA VAL A 53 10.19 3.05 -3.89
C VAL A 53 10.05 3.53 -5.33
N TYR A 54 9.40 4.67 -5.53
CA TYR A 54 9.17 5.26 -6.85
C TYR A 54 9.05 6.78 -6.79
N ASN A 55 9.34 7.45 -7.92
CA ASN A 55 9.09 8.88 -8.06
C ASN A 55 7.59 9.11 -8.27
N SER A 56 6.99 9.96 -7.45
CA SER A 56 5.56 10.27 -7.54
C SER A 56 5.21 10.89 -8.89
N MET A 57 4.14 10.37 -9.49
CA MET A 57 3.55 10.92 -10.71
C MET A 57 2.43 11.91 -10.42
N LEU A 58 1.99 11.99 -9.15
CA LEU A 58 0.97 12.93 -8.69
C LEU A 58 1.59 14.22 -8.15
N GLN A 59 2.74 14.11 -7.47
CA GLN A 59 3.47 15.24 -6.92
C GLN A 59 4.84 15.40 -7.61
N LYS A 60 5.21 16.63 -7.99
CA LYS A 60 6.53 16.88 -8.60
C LYS A 60 7.66 16.75 -7.57
N GLN A 61 8.76 16.13 -7.99
CA GLN A 61 10.01 15.99 -7.21
C GLN A 61 9.83 15.27 -5.85
N SER A 62 8.80 14.45 -5.72
CA SER A 62 8.56 13.62 -4.52
C SER A 62 8.96 12.17 -4.80
N LEU A 63 9.79 11.60 -3.92
CA LEU A 63 10.09 10.17 -3.87
C LEU A 63 9.22 9.52 -2.81
N VAL A 64 8.43 8.53 -3.20
CA VAL A 64 7.53 7.80 -2.29
C VAL A 64 8.16 6.47 -1.95
N SER A 65 8.31 6.19 -0.65
CA SER A 65 8.61 4.87 -0.10
C SER A 65 7.34 4.28 0.50
N VAL A 66 6.88 3.17 -0.05
CA VAL A 66 5.71 2.42 0.42
C VAL A 66 6.20 1.30 1.33
N VAL A 67 5.97 1.45 2.64
CA VAL A 67 6.31 0.46 3.67
C VAL A 67 5.06 -0.40 3.92
N VAL A 68 5.14 -1.68 3.57
CA VAL A 68 3.99 -2.58 3.61
C VAL A 68 4.10 -3.50 4.82
N SER A 69 2.98 -3.66 5.53
CA SER A 69 2.80 -4.78 6.45
C SER A 69 1.57 -5.61 6.08
N ALA A 70 1.77 -6.92 6.01
CA ALA A 70 0.77 -7.95 5.77
C ALA A 70 0.32 -8.56 7.10
N LYS A 71 -0.99 -8.56 7.33
CA LYS A 71 -1.62 -9.25 8.45
C LYS A 71 -2.76 -10.07 7.88
N TYR A 72 -2.62 -11.38 8.02
CA TYR A 72 -3.59 -12.35 7.54
C TYR A 72 -4.00 -13.27 8.69
N SER A 73 -5.28 -13.59 8.74
CA SER A 73 -5.85 -14.56 9.67
C SER A 73 -6.64 -15.61 8.89
N SER A 74 -6.48 -16.88 9.25
CA SER A 74 -7.22 -18.00 8.63
C SER A 74 -8.70 -18.04 9.02
N VAL A 75 -9.11 -17.19 9.95
CA VAL A 75 -10.50 -17.01 10.42
C VAL A 75 -10.78 -15.51 10.57
N PRO A 76 -12.05 -15.08 10.60
CA PRO A 76 -12.41 -13.70 10.93
C PRO A 76 -11.79 -13.26 12.26
N TYR A 77 -11.38 -12.00 12.36
CA TYR A 77 -10.81 -11.46 13.59
C TYR A 77 -11.92 -11.19 14.62
N ASP A 78 -11.90 -11.88 15.76
CA ASP A 78 -12.90 -11.66 16.83
C ASP A 78 -12.81 -10.27 17.48
N LYS A 79 -11.60 -9.70 17.52
CA LYS A 79 -11.31 -8.42 18.20
C LYS A 79 -10.67 -7.41 17.25
N VAL A 80 -11.35 -7.13 16.13
CA VAL A 80 -10.88 -6.23 15.06
C VAL A 80 -10.28 -4.94 15.60
N LYS A 81 -10.99 -4.25 16.51
CA LYS A 81 -10.53 -2.97 17.08
C LYS A 81 -9.15 -3.05 17.75
N THR A 82 -8.92 -4.08 18.57
CA THR A 82 -7.67 -4.18 19.33
C THR A 82 -6.53 -4.68 18.48
N THR A 83 -6.78 -5.66 17.60
CA THR A 83 -5.75 -6.21 16.69
C THR A 83 -5.36 -5.18 15.63
N PHE A 84 -6.33 -4.47 15.04
CA PHE A 84 -6.06 -3.35 14.13
C PHE A 84 -5.20 -2.28 14.81
N ARG A 85 -5.55 -1.83 16.02
CA ARG A 85 -4.77 -0.83 16.75
C ARG A 85 -3.33 -1.27 16.97
N SER A 86 -3.14 -2.54 17.36
CA SER A 86 -1.82 -3.12 17.57
C SER A 86 -0.99 -3.09 16.28
N HIS A 87 -1.55 -3.59 15.18
CA HIS A 87 -0.87 -3.62 13.88
C HIS A 87 -0.62 -2.24 13.28
N PHE A 88 -1.58 -1.31 13.43
CA PHE A 88 -1.43 0.07 12.99
C PHE A 88 -0.29 0.77 13.73
N LYS A 89 -0.25 0.63 15.08
CA LYS A 89 0.82 1.18 15.90
C LYS A 89 2.19 0.60 15.53
N ASP A 90 2.24 -0.71 15.29
CA ASP A 90 3.47 -1.38 14.87
C ASP A 90 3.99 -0.86 13.53
N LEU A 91 3.09 -0.71 12.55
CA LEU A 91 3.44 -0.13 11.25
C LEU A 91 3.87 1.34 11.38
N ALA A 92 3.20 2.14 12.20
CA ALA A 92 3.60 3.52 12.46
C ALA A 92 5.03 3.62 13.04
N HIS A 93 5.35 2.79 14.04
CA HIS A 93 6.69 2.69 14.59
C HIS A 93 7.72 2.21 13.55
N THR A 94 7.33 1.25 12.70
CA THR A 94 8.17 0.75 11.60
C THR A 94 8.51 1.87 10.62
N ILE A 95 7.53 2.68 10.23
CA ILE A 95 7.72 3.84 9.34
C ILE A 95 8.64 4.87 9.99
N GLU A 96 8.44 5.17 11.28
CA GLU A 96 9.31 6.09 12.00
C GLU A 96 10.76 5.60 12.00
N CYS A 97 11.00 4.32 12.30
CA CYS A 97 12.35 3.75 12.26
C CYS A 97 12.91 3.71 10.83
N TYR A 98 12.10 3.35 9.84
CA TYR A 98 12.52 3.31 8.43
C TYR A 98 12.97 4.70 7.97
N SER A 99 12.25 5.75 8.36
CA SER A 99 12.56 7.14 8.00
C SER A 99 13.96 7.59 8.44
N LYS A 100 14.47 7.02 9.56
CA LYS A 100 15.79 7.33 10.17
C LYS A 100 16.88 6.32 9.79
N SER A 101 16.52 5.23 9.13
CA SER A 101 17.41 4.09 8.91
C SER A 101 18.55 4.37 7.91
N GLN A 102 19.66 3.66 8.07
CA GLN A 102 20.68 3.57 7.01
C GLN A 102 20.14 2.87 5.76
N PHE A 103 19.22 1.93 5.95
CA PHE A 103 18.57 1.18 4.87
C PHE A 103 17.83 2.10 3.89
N LYS A 104 16.98 3.00 4.37
CA LYS A 104 16.32 4.03 3.54
C LYS A 104 17.33 4.89 2.80
N ARG A 105 18.42 5.30 3.47
CA ARG A 105 19.47 6.11 2.83
C ARG A 105 20.13 5.36 1.67
N ALA A 106 20.40 4.07 1.83
CA ALA A 106 20.99 3.24 0.78
C ALA A 106 20.06 3.05 -0.42
N ILE A 107 18.76 2.80 -0.18
CA ILE A 107 17.77 2.61 -1.26
C ILE A 107 17.50 3.92 -1.99
N THR A 108 17.22 5.00 -1.27
CA THR A 108 16.82 6.27 -1.88
C THR A 108 17.95 6.95 -2.67
N ARG A 109 19.22 6.60 -2.44
CA ARG A 109 20.37 7.06 -3.26
C ARG A 109 20.29 6.60 -4.72
N GLN A 110 19.57 5.51 -4.99
CA GLN A 110 19.37 4.99 -6.35
C GLN A 110 18.37 5.82 -7.16
N PHE A 111 17.68 6.78 -6.52
CA PHE A 111 16.64 7.61 -7.11
C PHE A 111 16.99 9.10 -7.00
N PRO A 112 17.89 9.63 -7.84
CA PRO A 112 18.26 11.04 -7.83
C PRO A 112 17.13 11.94 -8.35
N GLY A 113 17.18 13.23 -8.01
CA GLY A 113 16.27 14.25 -8.57
C GLY A 113 15.02 14.56 -7.75
N SER A 114 14.83 13.89 -6.61
CA SER A 114 13.70 14.14 -5.70
C SER A 114 14.14 14.96 -4.48
N SER A 115 13.46 16.08 -4.25
CA SER A 115 13.70 16.98 -3.12
C SER A 115 12.85 16.60 -1.90
N ARG A 116 11.67 16.02 -2.13
CA ARG A 116 10.77 15.54 -1.08
C ARG A 116 10.82 14.02 -0.99
N LYS A 117 10.78 13.49 0.23
CA LYS A 117 10.74 12.04 0.50
C LYS A 117 9.57 11.75 1.42
N GLU A 118 8.64 10.95 0.96
CA GLU A 118 7.45 10.55 1.71
C GLU A 118 7.54 9.06 2.03
N ASP A 119 7.41 8.71 3.32
CA ASP A 119 7.30 7.33 3.75
C ASP A 119 5.85 7.06 4.10
N ILE A 120 5.18 6.24 3.29
CA ILE A 120 3.76 5.94 3.35
C ILE A 120 3.58 4.48 3.75
N GLY A 121 2.74 4.23 4.75
CA GLY A 121 2.39 2.88 5.18
C GLY A 121 1.26 2.28 4.35
N VAL A 122 1.32 0.97 4.13
CA VAL A 122 0.18 0.18 3.66
C VAL A 122 0.00 -1.02 4.58
N LEU A 123 -1.14 -1.06 5.27
CA LEU A 123 -1.55 -2.18 6.10
C LEU A 123 -2.55 -3.03 5.32
N PHE A 124 -2.13 -4.21 4.90
CA PHE A 124 -3.05 -5.26 4.50
C PHE A 124 -3.56 -5.95 5.76
N TYR A 125 -4.86 -5.83 6.01
CA TYR A 125 -5.54 -6.45 7.13
C TYR A 125 -6.59 -7.39 6.55
N LEU A 126 -6.17 -8.62 6.29
CA LEU A 126 -6.94 -9.60 5.56
C LEU A 126 -7.34 -10.75 6.48
N ASN A 127 -8.48 -11.36 6.20
CA ASN A 127 -8.91 -12.58 6.86
C ASN A 127 -9.47 -13.57 5.83
N ASN A 128 -9.58 -14.82 6.24
CA ASN A 128 -10.34 -15.81 5.51
C ASN A 128 -11.74 -15.93 6.13
N ASP A 129 -12.70 -15.20 5.56
CA ASP A 129 -14.12 -15.29 5.89
C ASP A 129 -14.90 -15.78 4.67
N GLU A 130 -15.53 -16.95 4.77
CA GLU A 130 -16.35 -17.49 3.68
C GLU A 130 -17.66 -16.72 3.48
N SER A 131 -18.11 -15.97 4.49
CA SER A 131 -19.41 -15.30 4.50
C SER A 131 -19.41 -13.88 3.91
N ASP A 132 -18.23 -13.34 3.56
CA ASP A 132 -17.95 -11.93 3.21
C ASP A 132 -18.41 -10.91 4.30
N SER A 133 -19.03 -11.34 5.40
CA SER A 133 -19.69 -10.44 6.36
C SER A 133 -18.69 -9.61 7.17
N ASN A 134 -17.46 -10.12 7.32
CA ASN A 134 -16.35 -9.44 8.00
C ASN A 134 -15.36 -8.78 7.04
N ASP A 135 -15.72 -8.63 5.76
CA ASP A 135 -14.79 -8.11 4.76
C ASP A 135 -14.51 -6.60 4.92
N ASN A 136 -15.50 -5.85 5.39
CA ASN A 136 -15.41 -4.41 5.58
C ASN A 136 -15.27 -4.08 7.06
N ILE A 137 -14.05 -3.73 7.47
CA ILE A 137 -13.77 -3.40 8.88
C ILE A 137 -13.95 -1.92 9.19
N LYS A 138 -14.17 -1.07 8.17
CA LYS A 138 -14.20 0.40 8.34
C LYS A 138 -15.23 0.83 9.38
N SER A 139 -16.43 0.27 9.33
CA SER A 139 -17.50 0.55 10.29
C SER A 139 -17.09 0.23 11.74
N GLN A 140 -16.23 -0.77 11.93
CA GLN A 140 -15.75 -1.19 13.24
C GLN A 140 -14.66 -0.26 13.79
N ILE A 141 -13.91 0.43 12.92
CA ILE A 141 -12.76 1.26 13.32
C ILE A 141 -12.99 2.79 13.18
N ILE A 142 -14.06 3.24 12.52
CA ILE A 142 -14.28 4.65 12.15
C ILE A 142 -14.30 5.61 13.35
N ASN A 143 -14.79 5.16 14.51
CA ASN A 143 -14.91 5.98 15.72
C ASN A 143 -13.66 5.93 16.60
N HIS A 144 -12.56 5.33 16.13
CA HIS A 144 -11.36 5.17 16.94
C HIS A 144 -10.43 6.37 16.82
N ARG A 145 -9.96 6.89 17.96
CA ARG A 145 -8.92 7.91 18.00
C ARG A 145 -7.55 7.23 17.86
N ILE A 146 -6.82 7.62 16.83
CA ILE A 146 -5.42 7.25 16.67
C ILE A 146 -4.61 7.93 17.78
N ASP A 147 -3.65 7.21 18.34
CA ASP A 147 -2.73 7.71 19.35
C ASP A 147 -1.89 8.86 18.77
N THR A 148 -1.99 10.05 19.37
CA THR A 148 -1.35 11.27 18.88
C THR A 148 0.18 11.25 19.02
N THR A 149 0.72 10.28 19.75
CA THR A 149 2.17 10.10 19.90
C THR A 149 2.82 9.41 18.69
N LEU A 150 2.02 8.75 17.85
CA LEU A 150 2.52 8.03 16.67
C LEU A 150 2.99 9.00 15.59
N LYS A 151 4.21 8.80 15.07
CA LYS A 151 4.80 9.62 14.02
C LYS A 151 4.78 8.89 12.68
N PHE A 152 3.86 9.28 11.81
CA PHE A 152 3.76 8.78 10.44
C PHE A 152 3.11 9.85 9.55
N SER A 153 3.31 9.75 8.23
CA SER A 153 2.70 10.69 7.27
C SER A 153 1.28 10.25 6.91
N ALA A 154 1.16 9.04 6.37
CA ALA A 154 -0.07 8.39 5.98
C ALA A 154 0.09 6.87 6.14
N ILE A 155 -1.00 6.21 6.52
CA ILE A 155 -1.11 4.75 6.50
C ILE A 155 -2.43 4.43 5.79
N HIS A 156 -2.33 3.72 4.67
CA HIS A 156 -3.47 3.20 3.92
C HIS A 156 -3.85 1.82 4.45
N LEU A 157 -5.15 1.58 4.58
CA LEU A 157 -5.70 0.29 4.98
C LEU A 157 -6.32 -0.42 3.77
N ILE A 158 -5.96 -1.68 3.59
CA ILE A 158 -6.58 -2.60 2.64
C ILE A 158 -7.18 -3.75 3.46
N ASP A 159 -8.51 -3.72 3.63
CA ASP A 159 -9.31 -4.84 4.13
C ASP A 159 -9.78 -5.74 2.97
N ASN A 160 -10.42 -6.87 3.27
CA ASN A 160 -10.91 -7.80 2.24
C ASN A 160 -11.83 -7.11 1.22
N ALA A 161 -12.76 -6.27 1.68
CA ALA A 161 -13.68 -5.56 0.80
C ALA A 161 -12.91 -4.67 -0.19
N ARG A 162 -11.90 -3.96 0.30
CA ARG A 162 -11.05 -3.13 -0.55
C ARG A 162 -10.17 -3.96 -1.47
N ALA A 163 -9.58 -5.04 -0.98
CA ALA A 163 -8.76 -5.97 -1.76
C ALA A 163 -9.57 -6.56 -2.93
N LYS A 164 -10.80 -7.03 -2.66
CA LYS A 164 -11.75 -7.56 -3.66
C LYS A 164 -12.08 -6.52 -4.72
N PHE A 165 -12.37 -5.28 -4.33
CA PHE A 165 -12.61 -4.18 -5.28
C PHE A 165 -11.40 -3.93 -6.19
N LEU A 166 -10.20 -3.80 -5.62
CA LEU A 166 -8.96 -3.56 -6.36
C LEU A 166 -8.68 -4.69 -7.35
N TYR A 167 -8.76 -5.93 -6.87
CA TYR A 167 -8.51 -7.13 -7.67
C TYR A 167 -9.50 -7.23 -8.83
N ASN A 168 -10.80 -7.15 -8.54
CA ASN A 168 -11.84 -7.29 -9.55
C ASN A 168 -11.78 -6.17 -10.59
N SER A 169 -11.62 -4.91 -10.16
CA SER A 169 -11.62 -3.77 -11.07
C SER A 169 -10.41 -3.80 -12.03
N ILE A 170 -9.22 -4.04 -11.49
CA ILE A 170 -7.99 -4.05 -12.30
C ILE A 170 -7.99 -5.26 -13.24
N ASN A 171 -8.36 -6.45 -12.76
CA ASN A 171 -8.37 -7.64 -13.59
C ASN A 171 -9.47 -7.62 -14.64
N PHE A 172 -10.64 -7.05 -14.35
CA PHE A 172 -11.69 -6.87 -15.34
C PHE A 172 -11.19 -6.06 -16.53
N ILE A 173 -10.55 -4.92 -16.27
CA ILE A 173 -10.03 -4.06 -17.34
C ILE A 173 -8.85 -4.71 -18.07
N LYS A 174 -7.92 -5.36 -17.34
CA LYS A 174 -6.80 -6.10 -17.96
C LYS A 174 -7.29 -7.24 -18.85
N LYS A 175 -8.31 -7.99 -18.45
CA LYS A 175 -8.89 -9.07 -19.27
C LYS A 175 -9.53 -8.54 -20.54
N LYS A 176 -10.12 -7.34 -20.48
CA LYS A 176 -10.82 -6.73 -21.62
C LYS A 176 -9.88 -6.00 -22.59
N HIS A 177 -8.82 -5.37 -22.09
CA HIS A 177 -7.98 -4.45 -22.86
C HIS A 177 -6.47 -4.77 -22.86
N GLY A 178 -6.03 -5.82 -22.16
CA GLY A 178 -4.63 -6.21 -22.08
C GLY A 178 -3.81 -5.33 -21.13
N GLU A 179 -2.74 -4.70 -21.63
CA GLU A 179 -1.92 -3.79 -20.83
C GLU A 179 -2.71 -2.54 -20.44
N ILE A 180 -2.65 -2.18 -19.15
CA ILE A 180 -3.29 -0.97 -18.62
C ILE A 180 -2.24 0.01 -18.10
N THR A 181 -2.62 1.27 -18.03
CA THR A 181 -1.87 2.32 -17.33
C THR A 181 -2.79 3.07 -16.37
N PHE A 182 -2.21 3.72 -15.38
CA PHE A 182 -2.91 4.58 -14.44
C PHE A 182 -2.78 6.02 -14.88
N PHE A 183 -3.92 6.70 -14.92
CA PHE A 183 -4.01 8.10 -15.30
C PHE A 183 -3.65 8.97 -14.08
N CYS A 184 -2.57 9.72 -14.17
CA CYS A 184 -2.04 10.54 -13.09
C CYS A 184 -2.33 12.02 -13.36
N LEU A 185 -3.31 12.57 -12.63
CA LEU A 185 -3.55 14.01 -12.60
C LEU A 185 -2.38 14.70 -11.89
N ASN A 186 -1.72 15.61 -12.59
CA ASN A 186 -0.73 16.48 -11.96
C ASN A 186 -1.48 17.59 -11.22
N THR A 187 -1.33 17.67 -9.90
CA THR A 187 -2.05 18.63 -9.03
C THR A 187 -1.47 20.04 -9.05
N THR A 188 -0.52 20.34 -9.96
CA THR A 188 0.07 21.68 -10.06
C THR A 188 -0.89 22.68 -10.70
N LEU A 189 -0.92 23.91 -10.16
CA LEU A 189 -1.64 25.08 -10.69
C LEU A 189 -1.25 25.51 -12.12
N ASN A 190 -0.28 24.84 -12.76
CA ASN A 190 0.08 25.11 -14.14
C ASN A 190 -0.88 24.38 -15.11
N VAL A 191 -1.70 25.17 -15.79
CA VAL A 191 -2.75 24.77 -16.75
C VAL A 191 -2.18 24.07 -18.00
N SER A 192 -0.87 24.14 -18.24
CA SER A 192 -0.18 23.36 -19.28
C SER A 192 0.01 21.88 -18.87
N SER A 193 -0.98 21.28 -18.19
CA SER A 193 -0.82 19.99 -17.52
C SER A 193 -0.71 18.85 -18.54
N SER A 194 0.54 18.42 -18.79
CA SER A 194 0.79 17.15 -19.44
C SER A 194 0.14 16.06 -18.59
N THR A 195 -0.95 15.48 -19.08
CA THR A 195 -1.50 14.26 -18.51
C THR A 195 -0.39 13.21 -18.52
N ARG A 196 -0.15 12.55 -17.38
CA ARG A 196 0.86 11.49 -17.30
C ARG A 196 0.18 10.15 -17.11
N HIS A 197 0.68 9.15 -17.81
CA HIS A 197 0.27 7.76 -17.67
C HIS A 197 1.41 7.00 -17.00
N SER A 198 1.06 6.09 -16.09
CA SER A 198 2.03 5.30 -15.35
C SER A 198 1.66 3.84 -15.39
N LYS A 199 2.61 2.94 -15.65
CA LYS A 199 2.41 1.50 -15.43
C LYS A 199 2.33 1.14 -13.94
N ILE A 200 2.78 2.07 -13.08
CA ILE A 200 2.79 1.94 -11.61
C ILE A 200 1.56 2.65 -11.05
N MET A 201 0.78 1.96 -10.23
CA MET A 201 -0.35 2.54 -9.52
C MET A 201 0.16 3.47 -8.39
N PRO A 202 -0.25 4.74 -8.34
CA PRO A 202 0.02 5.60 -7.19
C PRO A 202 -0.56 5.00 -5.90
N VAL A 203 0.15 5.14 -4.78
CA VAL A 203 -0.26 4.59 -3.47
C VAL A 203 -1.59 5.18 -3.01
N GLU A 204 -1.86 6.43 -3.35
CA GLU A 204 -3.08 7.15 -3.02
C GLU A 204 -4.32 6.51 -3.68
N TYR A 205 -4.14 5.84 -4.81
CA TYR A 205 -5.25 5.19 -5.51
C TYR A 205 -5.69 3.89 -4.83
N ILE A 206 -4.84 3.28 -4.00
CA ILE A 206 -5.17 1.98 -3.38
C ILE A 206 -6.31 2.08 -2.37
N THR A 207 -6.61 3.26 -1.82
CA THR A 207 -7.78 3.50 -0.96
C THR A 207 -8.83 4.41 -1.59
N SER A 208 -8.58 4.94 -2.79
CA SER A 208 -9.51 5.83 -3.50
C SER A 208 -10.76 5.10 -3.98
N PRO A 209 -11.98 5.63 -3.75
CA PRO A 209 -13.20 5.00 -4.27
C PRO A 209 -13.21 4.87 -5.80
N ILE A 210 -12.44 5.71 -6.50
CA ILE A 210 -12.31 5.72 -7.96
C ILE A 210 -10.84 5.47 -8.33
N ILE A 211 -10.61 4.58 -9.30
CA ILE A 211 -9.27 4.31 -9.83
C ILE A 211 -9.21 4.82 -11.29
N PRO A 212 -8.49 5.93 -11.56
CA PRO A 212 -8.31 6.41 -12.92
C PRO A 212 -7.41 5.46 -13.72
N ILE A 213 -8.01 4.66 -14.59
CA ILE A 213 -7.32 3.71 -15.47
C ILE A 213 -7.44 4.19 -16.91
N SER A 214 -6.34 4.13 -17.65
CA SER A 214 -6.25 4.41 -19.07
C SER A 214 -5.82 3.17 -19.83
N VAL A 215 -6.54 2.90 -20.91
CA VAL A 215 -6.26 1.79 -21.83
C VAL A 215 -5.75 2.36 -23.16
N PRO A 216 -4.75 1.72 -23.80
CA PRO A 216 -4.40 2.07 -25.17
C PRO A 216 -5.59 1.82 -26.10
N ASP A 217 -5.89 2.78 -26.97
CA ASP A 217 -6.83 2.57 -28.08
C ASP A 217 -6.16 1.73 -29.17
N ASP A 218 -6.95 1.02 -29.97
CA ASP A 218 -6.46 0.16 -31.07
C ASP A 218 -5.65 0.96 -32.12
N ASN A 219 -5.75 2.30 -32.09
CA ASN A 219 -4.97 3.25 -32.88
C ASN A 219 -3.83 3.97 -32.12
N GLY A 220 -3.47 3.53 -30.90
CA GLY A 220 -2.34 4.06 -30.12
C GLY A 220 -2.59 5.36 -29.34
N LYS A 221 -3.86 5.79 -29.15
CA LYS A 221 -4.22 7.01 -28.39
C LYS A 221 -5.11 6.68 -27.19
N CYS A 222 -4.61 6.77 -25.95
CA CYS A 222 -5.40 6.48 -24.73
C CYS A 222 -6.74 7.24 -24.68
N GLN A 223 -7.88 6.52 -24.67
CA GLN A 223 -9.19 7.09 -24.36
C GLN A 223 -9.49 6.99 -22.86
N ARG A 224 -10.14 8.03 -22.32
CA ARG A 224 -10.60 8.10 -20.92
C ARG A 224 -11.92 7.32 -20.80
N SER A 225 -11.88 6.11 -20.26
CA SER A 225 -13.12 5.40 -19.90
C SER A 225 -13.59 5.85 -18.52
N CYS A 226 -14.48 6.85 -18.48
CA CYS A 226 -15.38 7.03 -17.34
C CYS A 226 -16.63 6.19 -17.62
N HIS A 227 -16.91 5.19 -16.78
CA HIS A 227 -18.23 4.55 -16.78
C HIS A 227 -19.12 5.25 -15.72
N PRO A 228 -20.39 5.55 -16.05
CA PRO A 228 -21.38 6.06 -15.11
C PRO A 228 -21.79 5.02 -14.07
#